data_AF-Q6X5U3-F1
#
_entry.id   AF-Q6X5U3-F1
#
_cell.length_a   1.000
_cell.length_b   1.000
_cell.length_c   1.000
_cell.angle_alpha   90.00
_cell.angle_beta   90.00
_cell.angle_gamma   90.00
#
_symmetry.space_group_name_H-M   'P 1'
#
loop_
_entity.id
_entity.type
_entity.pdbx_description
1 polymer ?
#
loop_
_entity_poly.entity_id
_entity_poly.type
_entity_poly.pdbx_seq_one_letter_code
_entity_poly.pdbx_strand_id
1 'polypeptide(L)'
;SQKVGMVKDLLARWPQHVAPVLEEAEAAMGANLKSLMMDGPQDQLTHTSIAQPAILTHSYAVLQILKKEANFNVNDYSYALGHSLGQFSALVATNALQFADAVQLVHFRGKAMMQAMQGASDPGAMAALLPATAETGDAICARVQKETGLVCQVANYNSSKQVVISGNAVAINAAIKMAKEFKVRRAVLLDVSAPFHCALMQPAADQLAVALERIRFKEPSIPVISNVDA
;
A
#
# COMPACT_ATOMS: atom_id res chain seq x y z
N SER A 1 -2.57 -8.09 3.43
CA SER A 1 -2.78 -8.36 2.00
C SER A 1 -4.24 -8.68 1.76
N GLN A 2 -4.67 -8.64 0.51
CA GLN A 2 -6.04 -8.87 0.06
C GLN A 2 -6.21 -10.30 -0.47
N LYS A 3 -7.35 -10.92 -0.20
CA LYS A 3 -7.76 -12.22 -0.75
C LYS A 3 -9.28 -12.33 -0.69
N VAL A 4 -9.89 -12.97 -1.69
CA VAL A 4 -11.34 -13.23 -1.66
C VAL A 4 -11.68 -14.04 -0.40
N GLY A 5 -12.71 -13.61 0.31
CA GLY A 5 -13.12 -14.17 1.60
C GLY A 5 -12.37 -13.58 2.80
N MET A 6 -11.55 -12.54 2.64
CA MET A 6 -10.74 -11.96 3.72
C MET A 6 -11.54 -11.49 4.94
N VAL A 7 -12.86 -11.33 4.86
CA VAL A 7 -13.70 -10.91 6.01
C VAL A 7 -14.64 -12.01 6.50
N LYS A 8 -14.75 -13.14 5.79
CA LYS A 8 -15.77 -14.17 6.07
C LYS A 8 -15.69 -14.68 7.50
N ASP A 9 -14.50 -15.07 7.93
CA ASP A 9 -14.28 -15.62 9.28
C ASP A 9 -14.53 -14.57 10.36
N LEU A 10 -14.15 -13.32 10.11
CA LEU A 10 -14.36 -12.22 11.05
C LEU A 10 -15.86 -11.92 11.19
N LEU A 11 -16.58 -11.80 10.07
CA LEU A 11 -18.00 -11.49 10.05
C LEU A 11 -18.85 -12.63 10.63
N ALA A 12 -18.45 -13.88 10.42
CA ALA A 12 -19.13 -15.04 10.99
C ALA A 12 -18.99 -15.13 12.53
N ARG A 13 -17.82 -14.74 13.07
CA ARG A 13 -17.53 -14.84 14.51
C ARG A 13 -17.93 -13.60 15.31
N TRP A 14 -17.77 -12.41 14.73
CA TRP A 14 -18.01 -11.12 15.40
C TRP A 14 -18.88 -10.18 14.55
N PRO A 15 -20.09 -10.61 14.14
CA PRO A 15 -20.94 -9.82 13.25
C PRO A 15 -21.23 -8.42 13.79
N GLN A 16 -21.41 -8.28 15.11
CA GLN A 16 -21.70 -7.02 15.79
C GLN A 16 -20.58 -5.97 15.68
N HIS A 17 -19.33 -6.39 15.48
CA HIS A 17 -18.17 -5.48 15.34
C HIS A 17 -17.78 -5.27 13.88
N VAL A 18 -17.98 -6.29 13.04
CA VAL A 18 -17.50 -6.29 11.66
C VAL A 18 -18.54 -5.73 10.69
N ALA A 19 -19.83 -6.02 10.87
CA ALA A 19 -20.87 -5.54 9.96
C ALA A 19 -20.92 -4.00 9.88
N PRO A 20 -20.89 -3.25 11.00
CA PRO A 20 -20.89 -1.77 10.94
C PRO A 20 -19.67 -1.19 10.24
N VAL A 21 -18.50 -1.82 10.39
CA VAL A 21 -17.26 -1.39 9.71
C VAL A 21 -17.37 -1.58 8.19
N LEU A 22 -17.96 -2.69 7.75
CA LEU A 22 -18.19 -2.93 6.32
C LEU A 22 -19.21 -1.93 5.75
N GLU A 23 -20.30 -1.68 6.47
CA GLU A 23 -21.33 -0.71 6.08
C GLU A 23 -20.78 0.72 5.99
N GLU A 24 -19.99 1.16 6.97
CA GLU A 24 -19.34 2.47 6.96
C GLU A 24 -18.36 2.59 5.77
N ALA A 25 -17.57 1.55 5.50
CA ALA A 25 -16.64 1.56 4.38
C ALA A 25 -17.35 1.58 3.02
N GLU A 26 -18.43 0.81 2.86
CA GLU A 26 -19.24 0.82 1.64
C GLU A 26 -19.91 2.18 1.41
N ALA A 27 -20.49 2.77 2.46
CA ALA A 27 -21.08 4.09 2.40
C ALA A 27 -20.04 5.17 2.04
N ALA A 28 -18.85 5.10 2.64
CA ALA A 28 -17.76 6.02 2.36
C ALA A 28 -17.25 5.89 0.92
N MET A 29 -17.10 4.65 0.42
CA MET A 29 -16.59 4.37 -0.93
C MET A 29 -17.63 4.63 -2.02
N GLY A 30 -18.93 4.47 -1.72
CA GLY A 30 -20.01 4.52 -2.70
C GLY A 30 -20.03 3.31 -3.66
N ALA A 31 -19.53 2.16 -3.22
CA ALA A 31 -19.41 0.95 -4.03
C ALA A 31 -19.48 -0.33 -3.17
N ASN A 32 -19.73 -1.48 -3.81
CA ASN A 32 -20.01 -2.77 -3.17
C ASN A 32 -18.74 -3.47 -2.64
N LEU A 33 -18.06 -2.84 -1.68
CA LEU A 33 -16.81 -3.32 -1.11
C LEU A 33 -17.00 -4.66 -0.38
N LYS A 34 -18.10 -4.83 0.37
CA LYS A 34 -18.37 -6.03 1.16
C LYS A 34 -18.49 -7.25 0.28
N SER A 35 -19.29 -7.18 -0.79
CA SER A 35 -19.42 -8.31 -1.72
C SER A 35 -18.08 -8.65 -2.36
N LEU A 36 -17.26 -7.65 -2.72
CA LEU A 36 -15.94 -7.89 -3.31
C LEU A 36 -14.99 -8.60 -2.33
N MET A 37 -14.99 -8.20 -1.07
CA MET A 37 -14.17 -8.82 -0.03
C MET A 37 -14.65 -10.24 0.35
N MET A 38 -15.94 -10.52 0.24
CA MET A 38 -16.54 -11.83 0.57
C MET A 38 -16.40 -12.83 -0.58
N ASP A 39 -16.86 -12.43 -1.77
CA ASP A 39 -17.18 -13.34 -2.88
C ASP A 39 -16.71 -12.81 -4.25
N GLY A 40 -16.17 -11.58 -4.31
CA GLY A 40 -15.76 -10.96 -5.56
C GLY A 40 -14.72 -11.78 -6.31
N PRO A 41 -14.66 -11.68 -7.65
CA PRO A 41 -13.59 -12.33 -8.38
C PRO A 41 -12.25 -11.69 -7.97
N GLN A 42 -11.22 -12.53 -7.92
CA GLN A 42 -9.93 -12.16 -7.30
C GLN A 42 -9.26 -10.98 -8.00
N ASP A 43 -9.43 -10.86 -9.31
CA ASP A 43 -8.92 -9.79 -10.18
C ASP A 43 -9.50 -8.41 -9.79
N GLN A 44 -10.82 -8.33 -9.57
CA GLN A 44 -11.48 -7.09 -9.13
C GLN A 44 -11.03 -6.68 -7.72
N LEU A 45 -10.90 -7.65 -6.80
CA LEU A 45 -10.41 -7.37 -5.45
C LEU A 45 -8.94 -6.93 -5.45
N THR A 46 -8.13 -7.46 -6.37
CA THR A 46 -6.73 -7.04 -6.52
C THR A 46 -6.54 -5.72 -7.26
N HIS A 47 -7.58 -5.20 -7.91
CA HIS A 47 -7.50 -3.89 -8.54
C HIS A 47 -7.16 -2.84 -7.48
N THR A 48 -6.12 -2.03 -7.71
CA THR A 48 -5.51 -1.18 -6.68
C THR A 48 -6.51 -0.23 -6.00
N SER A 49 -7.48 0.31 -6.73
CA SER A 49 -8.54 1.17 -6.17
C SER A 49 -9.51 0.44 -5.23
N ILE A 50 -9.60 -0.88 -5.30
CA ILE A 50 -10.43 -1.73 -4.42
C ILE A 50 -9.58 -2.38 -3.34
N ALA A 51 -8.39 -2.88 -3.69
CA ALA A 51 -7.48 -3.53 -2.75
C ALA A 51 -7.11 -2.61 -1.58
N GLN A 52 -6.86 -1.33 -1.85
CA GLN A 52 -6.49 -0.37 -0.81
C GLN A 52 -7.58 -0.18 0.27
N PRO A 53 -8.82 0.22 -0.08
CA PRO A 53 -9.89 0.31 0.91
C PRO A 53 -10.21 -1.06 1.53
N ALA A 54 -10.16 -2.16 0.79
CA ALA A 54 -10.39 -3.49 1.37
C ALA A 54 -9.38 -3.83 2.49
N ILE A 55 -8.08 -3.61 2.26
CA ILE A 55 -7.04 -3.88 3.27
C ILE A 55 -7.21 -2.96 4.49
N LEU A 56 -7.50 -1.67 4.27
CA LEU A 56 -7.76 -0.72 5.36
C LEU A 56 -8.98 -1.15 6.18
N THR A 57 -10.10 -1.45 5.53
CA THR A 57 -11.35 -1.89 6.18
C THR A 57 -11.17 -3.16 6.97
N HIS A 58 -10.48 -4.15 6.42
CA HIS A 58 -10.16 -5.38 7.16
C HIS A 58 -9.28 -5.10 8.39
N SER A 59 -8.23 -4.29 8.24
CA SER A 59 -7.35 -3.93 9.37
C SER A 59 -8.11 -3.19 10.47
N TYR A 60 -9.03 -2.30 10.09
CA TYR A 60 -9.88 -1.59 11.04
C TYR A 60 -10.90 -2.51 11.71
N ALA A 61 -11.50 -3.46 10.99
CA ALA A 61 -12.40 -4.46 11.57
C ALA A 61 -11.69 -5.32 12.62
N VAL A 62 -10.45 -5.77 12.33
CA VAL A 62 -9.61 -6.48 13.31
C VAL A 62 -9.33 -5.60 14.54
N LEU A 63 -9.02 -4.31 14.35
CA LEU A 63 -8.82 -3.37 15.45
C LEU A 63 -10.07 -3.23 16.33
N GLN A 64 -11.27 -3.16 15.73
CA GLN A 64 -12.52 -3.10 16.50
C GLN A 64 -12.73 -4.37 17.32
N ILE A 65 -12.48 -5.55 16.74
CA ILE A 65 -12.55 -6.82 17.48
C ILE A 65 -11.58 -6.81 18.65
N LEU A 66 -10.31 -6.45 18.44
CA LEU A 66 -9.31 -6.41 19.52
C LEU A 66 -9.71 -5.45 20.65
N LYS A 67 -10.21 -4.26 20.30
CA LYS A 67 -10.68 -3.28 21.29
C LYS A 67 -11.85 -3.80 22.13
N LYS A 68 -12.77 -4.55 21.52
CA LYS A 68 -14.02 -4.98 22.18
C LYS A 68 -13.93 -6.33 22.87
N GLU A 69 -13.14 -7.25 22.32
CA GLU A 69 -13.07 -8.65 22.77
C GLU A 69 -11.78 -8.96 23.56
N ALA A 70 -10.72 -8.16 23.38
CA ALA A 70 -9.41 -8.43 23.98
C ALA A 70 -8.89 -7.27 24.87
N ASN A 71 -9.73 -6.29 25.19
CA ASN A 71 -9.36 -5.08 25.95
C ASN A 71 -8.10 -4.38 25.39
N PHE A 72 -7.91 -4.44 24.07
CA PHE A 72 -6.76 -3.83 23.43
C PHE A 72 -6.90 -2.31 23.39
N ASN A 73 -5.92 -1.58 23.90
CA ASN A 73 -5.87 -0.13 23.81
C ASN A 73 -4.61 0.32 23.06
N VAL A 74 -4.79 1.10 22.00
CA VAL A 74 -3.67 1.63 21.18
C VAL A 74 -2.73 2.49 22.02
N ASN A 75 -3.25 3.18 23.04
CA ASN A 75 -2.46 4.07 23.90
C ASN A 75 -1.51 3.35 24.86
N ASP A 76 -1.58 2.01 24.94
CA ASP A 76 -0.65 1.22 25.76
C ASP A 76 0.70 0.99 25.03
N TYR A 77 0.83 1.47 23.79
CA TYR A 77 2.01 1.31 22.94
C TYR A 77 2.73 2.63 22.70
N SER A 78 4.04 2.57 22.46
CA SER A 78 4.86 3.77 22.24
C SER A 78 4.74 4.36 20.83
N TYR A 79 4.47 3.52 19.82
CA TYR A 79 4.46 3.92 18.42
C TYR A 79 3.45 3.12 17.61
N ALA A 80 2.92 3.74 16.56
CA ALA A 80 2.22 3.06 15.48
C ALA A 80 2.97 3.25 14.16
N LEU A 81 2.95 2.23 13.30
CA LEU A 81 3.58 2.28 11.98
C LEU A 81 2.80 1.39 11.02
N GLY A 82 2.90 1.69 9.73
CA GLY A 82 2.29 0.87 8.71
C GLY A 82 2.97 1.02 7.36
N HIS A 83 3.27 -0.11 6.74
CA HIS A 83 3.99 -0.17 5.47
C HIS A 83 3.13 0.34 4.32
N SER A 84 3.57 1.40 3.64
CA SER A 84 2.88 1.99 2.49
C SER A 84 1.41 2.32 2.81
N LEU A 85 0.45 1.53 2.29
CA LEU A 85 -0.97 1.70 2.57
C LEU A 85 -1.27 1.61 4.07
N GLY A 86 -0.52 0.77 4.80
CA GLY A 86 -0.69 0.58 6.23
C GLY A 86 -0.53 1.86 7.04
N GLN A 87 0.13 2.90 6.52
CA GLN A 87 0.22 4.20 7.20
C GLN A 87 -1.16 4.82 7.43
N PHE A 88 -2.10 4.66 6.48
CA PHE A 88 -3.48 5.09 6.68
C PHE A 88 -4.16 4.28 7.78
N SER A 89 -3.90 2.97 7.86
CA SER A 89 -4.40 2.14 8.96
C SER A 89 -3.82 2.57 10.31
N ALA A 90 -2.54 2.94 10.38
CA ALA A 90 -1.91 3.47 11.58
C ALA A 90 -2.51 4.81 12.01
N LEU A 91 -2.72 5.73 11.07
CA LEU A 91 -3.38 7.02 11.33
C LEU A 91 -4.83 6.87 11.81
N VAL A 92 -5.57 5.90 11.26
CA VAL A 92 -6.92 5.56 11.75
C VAL A 92 -6.85 4.95 13.14
N ALA A 93 -5.90 4.05 13.39
CA ALA A 93 -5.75 3.39 14.69
C ALA A 93 -5.46 4.38 15.83
N THR A 94 -4.68 5.43 15.55
CA THR A 94 -4.33 6.50 16.50
C THR A 94 -5.32 7.67 16.49
N ASN A 95 -6.46 7.53 15.82
CA ASN A 95 -7.51 8.55 15.68
C ASN A 95 -7.08 9.86 14.99
N ALA A 96 -5.90 9.89 14.36
CA ALA A 96 -5.42 11.04 13.57
C ALA A 96 -6.22 11.24 12.28
N LEU A 97 -6.74 10.15 11.70
CA LEU A 97 -7.58 10.16 10.51
C LEU A 97 -8.89 9.42 10.79
N GLN A 98 -10.03 10.00 10.41
CA GLN A 98 -11.32 9.31 10.53
C GLN A 98 -11.38 8.12 9.55
N PHE A 99 -12.04 7.03 9.95
CA PHE A 99 -12.06 5.81 9.13
C PHE A 99 -12.73 6.03 7.77
N ALA A 100 -13.93 6.63 7.74
CA ALA A 100 -14.62 6.96 6.49
C ALA A 100 -13.78 7.85 5.54
N ASP A 101 -13.13 8.89 6.08
CA ASP A 101 -12.22 9.77 5.32
C ASP A 101 -11.03 8.98 4.76
N ALA A 102 -10.45 8.08 5.56
CA ALA A 102 -9.37 7.21 5.13
C ALA A 102 -9.80 6.28 3.99
N VAL A 103 -10.98 5.67 4.08
CA VAL A 103 -11.53 4.80 3.02
C VAL A 103 -11.68 5.57 1.71
N GLN A 104 -12.28 6.77 1.76
CA GLN A 104 -12.41 7.64 0.58
C GLN A 104 -11.05 8.00 -0.01
N LEU A 105 -10.11 8.40 0.84
CA LEU A 105 -8.79 8.84 0.44
C LEU A 105 -7.97 7.70 -0.17
N VAL A 106 -7.98 6.50 0.39
CA VAL A 106 -7.22 5.37 -0.17
C VAL A 106 -7.87 4.80 -1.43
N HIS A 107 -9.21 4.88 -1.54
CA HIS A 107 -9.91 4.57 -2.78
C HIS A 107 -9.51 5.55 -3.89
N PHE A 108 -9.51 6.85 -3.60
CA PHE A 108 -9.04 7.89 -4.50
C PHE A 108 -7.57 7.70 -4.88
N ARG A 109 -6.68 7.49 -3.89
CA ARG A 109 -5.26 7.19 -4.08
C ARG A 109 -5.07 6.03 -5.05
N GLY A 110 -5.81 4.93 -4.86
CA GLY A 110 -5.73 3.79 -5.76
C GLY A 110 -6.22 4.09 -7.18
N LYS A 111 -7.25 4.92 -7.36
CA LYS A 111 -7.68 5.39 -8.70
C LYS A 111 -6.61 6.25 -9.36
N ALA A 112 -6.08 7.24 -8.64
CA ALA A 112 -5.06 8.15 -9.14
C ALA A 112 -3.80 7.38 -9.58
N MET A 113 -3.39 6.35 -8.82
CA MET A 113 -2.27 5.47 -9.17
C MET A 113 -2.51 4.69 -10.46
N MET A 114 -3.74 4.20 -10.70
CA MET A 114 -4.06 3.51 -11.97
C MET A 114 -4.15 4.48 -13.14
N GLN A 115 -4.72 5.67 -12.92
CA GLN A 115 -4.82 6.73 -13.92
C GLN A 115 -3.45 7.26 -14.35
N ALA A 116 -2.48 7.33 -13.44
CA ALA A 116 -1.10 7.73 -13.77
C ALA A 116 -0.44 6.81 -14.80
N MET A 117 -0.88 5.55 -14.91
CA MET A 117 -0.40 4.60 -15.91
C MET A 117 -1.34 4.43 -17.09
N GLN A 118 -2.51 5.08 -17.08
CA GLN A 118 -3.51 4.92 -18.13
C GLN A 118 -3.00 5.49 -19.47
N GLY A 119 -2.98 4.66 -20.50
CA GLY A 119 -2.50 5.05 -21.83
C GLY A 119 -0.97 5.10 -21.96
N ALA A 120 -0.22 4.75 -20.91
CA ALA A 120 1.22 4.58 -20.99
C ALA A 120 1.55 3.36 -21.88
N SER A 121 2.50 3.52 -22.80
CA SER A 121 3.02 2.40 -23.60
C SER A 121 3.87 1.43 -22.78
N ASP A 122 4.41 1.91 -21.66
CA ASP A 122 5.13 1.12 -20.65
C ASP A 122 4.28 1.05 -19.37
N PRO A 123 3.77 -0.13 -18.98
CA PRO A 123 2.99 -0.29 -17.75
C PRO A 123 3.86 -0.21 -16.48
N GLY A 124 5.18 -0.12 -16.61
CA GLY A 124 6.14 -0.16 -15.52
C GLY A 124 6.24 -1.54 -14.88
N ALA A 125 7.13 -1.67 -13.89
CA ALA A 125 7.28 -2.89 -13.11
C ALA A 125 7.86 -2.62 -11.73
N MET A 126 7.78 -3.63 -10.86
CA MET A 126 8.52 -3.68 -9.60
C MET A 126 9.22 -5.03 -9.46
N ALA A 127 10.37 -5.06 -8.80
CA ALA A 127 11.09 -6.30 -8.51
C ALA A 127 11.71 -6.29 -7.12
N ALA A 128 11.64 -7.44 -6.42
CA ALA A 128 12.33 -7.63 -5.15
C ALA A 128 13.74 -8.19 -5.39
N LEU A 129 14.75 -7.60 -4.74
CA LEU A 129 16.15 -8.01 -4.78
C LEU A 129 16.55 -8.66 -3.45
N LEU A 130 17.05 -9.89 -3.49
CA LEU A 130 17.40 -10.70 -2.32
C LEU A 130 18.69 -11.54 -2.52
N PRO A 131 19.66 -11.52 -1.59
CA PRO A 131 19.85 -10.46 -0.62
C PRO A 131 20.25 -9.15 -1.31
N ALA A 132 19.79 -8.01 -0.80
CA ALA A 132 20.28 -6.70 -1.22
C ALA A 132 20.18 -5.71 -0.04
N THR A 133 21.23 -4.91 0.17
CA THR A 133 21.22 -3.78 1.11
C THR A 133 20.63 -2.53 0.43
N ALA A 134 20.41 -1.46 1.19
CA ALA A 134 20.01 -0.17 0.63
C ALA A 134 21.02 0.30 -0.44
N GLU A 135 22.31 0.31 -0.09
CA GLU A 135 23.39 0.76 -0.98
C GLU A 135 23.49 -0.09 -2.24
N THR A 136 23.22 -1.39 -2.11
CA THR A 136 23.20 -2.30 -3.27
C THR A 136 22.04 -1.98 -4.20
N GLY A 137 20.84 -1.76 -3.65
CA GLY A 137 19.67 -1.33 -4.41
C GLY A 137 19.91 -0.03 -5.15
N ASP A 138 20.41 0.98 -4.43
CA ASP A 138 20.71 2.30 -4.99
C ASP A 138 21.75 2.25 -6.10
N ALA A 139 22.82 1.47 -5.92
CA ALA A 139 23.86 1.33 -6.93
C ALA A 139 23.34 0.65 -8.22
N ILE A 140 22.51 -0.38 -8.09
CA ILE A 140 21.86 -1.04 -9.24
C ILE A 140 20.95 -0.05 -9.96
N CYS A 141 20.07 0.62 -9.22
CA CYS A 141 19.16 1.62 -9.76
C CYS A 141 19.92 2.73 -10.49
N ALA A 142 20.91 3.35 -9.86
CA ALA A 142 21.70 4.42 -10.44
C ALA A 142 22.40 4.00 -11.74
N ARG A 143 23.00 2.80 -11.77
CA ARG A 143 23.67 2.28 -12.97
C ARG A 143 22.69 2.03 -14.11
N VAL A 144 21.55 1.40 -13.83
CA VAL A 144 20.50 1.14 -14.83
C VAL A 144 19.94 2.44 -15.39
N GLN A 145 19.64 3.43 -14.54
CA GLN A 145 19.16 4.73 -15.01
C GLN A 145 20.20 5.40 -15.92
N LYS A 146 21.49 5.32 -15.58
CA LYS A 146 22.58 5.86 -16.41
C LYS A 146 22.69 5.16 -17.78
N GLU A 147 22.51 3.84 -17.82
CA GLU A 147 22.64 3.05 -19.05
C GLU A 147 21.40 3.17 -19.96
N THR A 148 20.21 3.31 -19.38
CA THR A 148 18.93 3.27 -20.12
C THR A 148 18.29 4.63 -20.33
N GLY A 149 18.60 5.63 -19.48
CA GLY A 149 17.88 6.90 -19.42
C GLY A 149 16.44 6.80 -18.88
N LEU A 150 16.04 5.63 -18.37
CA LEU A 150 14.69 5.35 -17.88
C LEU A 150 14.64 5.33 -16.34
N VAL A 151 13.46 5.51 -15.76
CA VAL A 151 13.27 5.53 -14.30
C VAL A 151 13.50 4.13 -13.71
N CYS A 152 14.34 4.06 -12.68
CA CYS A 152 14.55 2.89 -11.84
C CYS A 152 15.00 3.36 -10.46
N GLN A 153 14.14 3.21 -9.45
CA GLN A 153 14.38 3.71 -8.09
C GLN A 153 14.09 2.61 -7.08
N VAL A 154 14.74 2.68 -5.92
CA VAL A 154 14.37 1.83 -4.79
C VAL A 154 13.05 2.33 -4.23
N ALA A 155 12.01 1.49 -4.31
CA ALA A 155 10.68 1.75 -3.80
C ALA A 155 10.54 1.40 -2.32
N ASN A 156 11.19 0.32 -1.87
CA ASN A 156 11.11 -0.13 -0.48
C ASN A 156 12.45 -0.64 0.04
N TYR A 157 12.85 -0.14 1.21
CA TYR A 157 13.92 -0.71 2.03
C TYR A 157 13.29 -1.61 3.11
N ASN A 158 12.97 -2.86 2.75
CA ASN A 158 12.17 -3.73 3.63
C ASN A 158 12.98 -4.35 4.77
N SER A 159 14.26 -4.62 4.54
CA SER A 159 15.18 -5.13 5.57
C SER A 159 16.64 -4.92 5.15
N SER A 160 17.58 -5.24 6.02
CA SER A 160 19.02 -5.28 5.69
C SER A 160 19.39 -6.26 4.56
N LYS A 161 18.45 -7.09 4.10
CA LYS A 161 18.67 -8.10 3.05
C LYS A 161 17.59 -8.07 1.96
N GLN A 162 16.70 -7.09 1.93
CA GLN A 162 15.68 -7.03 0.89
C GLN A 162 15.34 -5.58 0.57
N VAL A 163 15.46 -5.24 -0.71
CA VAL A 163 14.90 -4.03 -1.29
C VAL A 163 13.94 -4.37 -2.41
N VAL A 164 13.02 -3.45 -2.69
CA VAL A 164 12.15 -3.50 -3.86
C VAL A 164 12.50 -2.32 -4.75
N ILE A 165 12.73 -2.57 -6.02
CA ILE A 165 12.96 -1.56 -7.05
C ILE A 165 11.71 -1.37 -7.91
N SER A 166 11.50 -0.16 -8.42
CA SER A 166 10.30 0.25 -9.16
C SER A 166 10.64 1.26 -10.25
N GLY A 167 9.94 1.20 -11.38
CA GLY A 167 10.18 2.09 -12.51
C GLY A 167 9.70 1.54 -13.84
N ASN A 168 10.31 2.01 -14.93
CA ASN A 168 10.02 1.54 -16.29
C ASN A 168 10.29 0.05 -16.43
N ALA A 169 9.42 -0.70 -17.12
CA ALA A 169 9.55 -2.15 -17.20
C ALA A 169 10.88 -2.58 -17.84
N VAL A 170 11.35 -1.83 -18.85
CA VAL A 170 12.66 -2.05 -19.49
C VAL A 170 13.81 -1.88 -18.49
N ALA A 171 13.75 -0.82 -17.68
CA ALA A 171 14.78 -0.53 -16.68
C ALA A 171 14.79 -1.59 -15.56
N ILE A 172 13.63 -2.00 -15.05
CA ILE A 172 13.53 -3.06 -14.04
C ILE A 172 14.04 -4.40 -14.57
N ASN A 173 13.73 -4.75 -15.82
CA ASN A 173 14.28 -5.97 -16.43
C ASN A 173 15.80 -5.90 -16.62
N ALA A 174 16.36 -4.72 -16.93
CA ALA A 174 17.80 -4.52 -16.96
C ALA A 174 18.42 -4.66 -15.55
N ALA A 175 17.80 -4.08 -14.53
CA ALA A 175 18.22 -4.20 -13.13
C ALA A 175 18.24 -5.66 -12.66
N ILE A 176 17.21 -6.46 -12.99
CA ILE A 176 17.14 -7.88 -12.66
C ILE A 176 18.34 -8.65 -13.27
N LYS A 177 18.69 -8.37 -14.52
CA LYS A 177 19.84 -8.99 -15.19
C LYS A 177 21.16 -8.59 -14.54
N MET A 178 21.29 -7.31 -14.21
CA MET A 178 22.49 -6.72 -13.59
C MET A 178 22.70 -7.15 -12.13
N ALA A 179 21.63 -7.50 -11.41
CA ALA A 179 21.66 -7.77 -9.98
C ALA A 179 22.71 -8.82 -9.55
N LYS A 180 23.02 -9.80 -10.42
CA LYS A 180 24.05 -10.83 -10.15
C LYS A 180 25.46 -10.23 -9.96
N GLU A 181 25.78 -9.16 -10.68
CA GLU A 181 27.07 -8.45 -10.54
C GLU A 181 27.25 -7.87 -9.13
N PHE A 182 26.13 -7.61 -8.45
CA PHE A 182 26.08 -7.05 -7.10
C PHE A 182 25.85 -8.13 -6.02
N LYS A 183 26.11 -9.41 -6.32
CA LYS A 183 25.92 -10.55 -5.40
C LYS A 183 24.46 -10.74 -4.95
N VAL A 184 23.50 -10.14 -5.64
CA VAL A 184 22.08 -10.43 -5.45
C VAL A 184 21.79 -11.81 -6.04
N ARG A 185 21.25 -12.71 -5.22
CA ARG A 185 21.03 -14.13 -5.62
C ARG A 185 19.71 -14.32 -6.33
N ARG A 186 18.69 -13.58 -5.95
CA ARG A 186 17.33 -13.64 -6.49
C ARG A 186 16.84 -12.22 -6.76
N ALA A 187 16.42 -11.98 -7.98
CA ALA A 187 15.70 -10.78 -8.38
C ALA A 187 14.37 -11.24 -9.00
N VAL A 188 13.25 -10.87 -8.38
CA VAL A 188 11.93 -11.46 -8.66
C VAL A 188 10.95 -10.34 -9.01
N LEU A 189 10.34 -10.41 -10.20
CA LEU A 189 9.25 -9.51 -10.57
C LEU A 189 8.07 -9.70 -9.60
N LEU A 190 7.49 -8.60 -9.17
CA LEU A 190 6.32 -8.60 -8.32
C LEU A 190 5.05 -8.59 -9.19
N ASP A 191 4.04 -9.33 -8.75
CA ASP A 191 2.71 -9.32 -9.33
C ASP A 191 1.96 -8.06 -8.86
N VAL A 192 2.24 -6.94 -9.51
CA VAL A 192 1.68 -5.62 -9.22
C VAL A 192 1.22 -4.94 -10.50
N SER A 193 0.22 -4.08 -10.39
CA SER A 193 -0.41 -3.45 -11.55
C SER A 193 0.22 -2.13 -12.00
N ALA A 194 1.22 -1.61 -11.29
CA ALA A 194 1.91 -0.37 -11.63
C ALA A 194 3.26 -0.24 -10.88
N PRO A 195 4.16 0.68 -11.31
CA PRO A 195 5.43 0.95 -10.65
C PRO A 195 5.22 1.90 -9.46
N PHE A 196 4.84 1.36 -8.31
CA PHE A 196 4.57 2.17 -7.12
C PHE A 196 5.86 2.73 -6.48
N HIS A 197 5.75 3.83 -5.73
CA HIS A 197 6.85 4.45 -4.98
C HIS A 197 8.07 4.82 -5.85
N CYS A 198 7.84 5.31 -7.06
CA CYS A 198 8.87 5.92 -7.90
C CYS A 198 8.34 7.16 -8.63
N ALA A 199 9.22 7.89 -9.30
CA ALA A 199 8.90 9.14 -10.00
C ALA A 199 7.77 9.03 -11.04
N LEU A 200 7.54 7.85 -11.62
CA LEU A 200 6.40 7.62 -12.53
C LEU A 200 5.03 7.82 -11.86
N MET A 201 4.95 7.80 -10.52
CA MET A 201 3.73 8.05 -9.76
C MET A 201 3.48 9.53 -9.46
N GLN A 202 4.31 10.47 -9.96
CA GLN A 202 4.14 11.90 -9.69
C GLN A 202 2.72 12.41 -10.03
N PRO A 203 2.08 12.05 -11.17
CA PRO A 203 0.73 12.51 -11.46
C PRO A 203 -0.33 12.03 -10.45
N ALA A 204 -0.10 10.86 -9.82
CA ALA A 204 -0.97 10.37 -8.75
C ALA A 204 -0.70 11.11 -7.44
N ALA A 205 0.56 11.44 -7.16
CA ALA A 205 0.95 12.21 -5.97
C ALA A 205 0.35 13.63 -6.01
N ASP A 206 0.41 14.31 -7.16
CA ASP A 206 -0.15 15.66 -7.34
C ASP A 206 -1.67 15.68 -7.07
N GLN A 207 -2.39 14.70 -7.60
CA GLN A 207 -3.82 14.53 -7.34
C GLN A 207 -4.11 14.22 -5.87
N LEU A 208 -3.31 13.37 -5.24
CA LEU A 208 -3.48 13.01 -3.84
C LEU A 208 -3.21 14.20 -2.91
N ALA A 209 -2.24 15.06 -3.25
CA ALA A 209 -1.96 16.28 -2.49
C ALA A 209 -3.21 17.17 -2.38
N VAL A 210 -3.90 17.41 -3.51
CA VAL A 210 -5.15 18.20 -3.53
C VAL A 210 -6.26 17.53 -2.72
N ALA A 211 -6.35 16.19 -2.75
CA ALA A 211 -7.34 15.47 -1.93
C ALA A 211 -7.03 15.58 -0.43
N LEU A 212 -5.75 15.54 -0.05
CA LEU A 212 -5.29 15.66 1.33
C LEU A 212 -5.61 17.01 1.97
N GLU A 213 -5.61 18.10 1.18
CA GLU A 213 -5.99 19.45 1.67
C GLU A 213 -7.41 19.52 2.23
N ARG A 214 -8.29 18.59 1.82
CA ARG A 214 -9.68 18.53 2.25
C ARG A 214 -9.88 17.68 3.50
N ILE A 215 -8.84 16.99 3.96
CA ILE A 215 -8.89 16.07 5.07
C ILE A 215 -8.48 16.79 6.35
N ARG A 216 -9.30 16.65 7.39
CA ARG A 216 -8.98 17.16 8.72
C ARG A 216 -8.24 16.11 9.53
N PHE A 217 -6.92 16.22 9.53
CA PHE A 217 -6.09 15.44 10.44
C PHE A 217 -6.20 15.95 11.88
N LYS A 218 -6.11 15.03 12.83
CA LYS A 218 -5.93 15.28 14.26
C LYS A 218 -4.53 14.84 14.66
N GLU A 219 -4.07 15.33 15.80
CA GLU A 219 -2.86 14.79 16.43
C GLU A 219 -3.10 13.31 16.80
N PRO A 220 -2.20 12.39 16.41
CA PRO A 220 -2.36 10.98 16.73
C PRO A 220 -2.21 10.75 18.25
N SER A 221 -2.97 9.82 18.81
CA SER A 221 -2.95 9.54 20.24
C SER A 221 -1.62 8.96 20.75
N ILE A 222 -0.84 8.36 19.84
CA ILE A 222 0.57 7.98 20.02
C ILE A 222 1.34 8.32 18.73
N PRO A 223 2.67 8.57 18.78
CA PRO A 223 3.43 8.90 17.58
C PRO A 223 3.29 7.87 16.46
N VAL A 224 3.09 8.34 15.22
CA VAL A 224 3.05 7.51 14.01
C VAL A 224 4.37 7.68 13.26
N ILE A 225 5.09 6.59 13.04
CA ILE A 225 6.32 6.60 12.23
C ILE A 225 5.95 6.68 10.75
N SER A 226 6.43 7.71 10.08
CA SER A 226 6.13 7.99 8.67
C SER A 226 7.04 7.18 7.74
N ASN A 227 6.52 6.75 6.58
CA ASN A 227 7.32 6.02 5.60
C ASN A 227 8.33 6.91 4.83
N VAL A 228 8.31 8.24 5.01
CA VAL A 228 9.13 9.19 4.26
C VAL A 228 10.47 9.47 4.94
N ASP A 229 10.48 9.51 6.27
CA ASP A 229 11.56 10.07 7.10
C ASP A 229 11.98 9.15 8.27
N ALA A 230 11.53 7.89 8.27
CA ALA A 230 11.90 6.86 9.24
C ALA A 230 13.39 6.50 9.27
#